data_AF-A0A9Q8ZNX6-F1
#
_entry.id   AF-A0A9Q8ZNX6-F1
#
_cell.length_a   1.000
_cell.length_b   1.000
_cell.length_c   1.000
_cell.angle_alpha   90.00
_cell.angle_beta   90.00
_cell.angle_gamma   90.00
#
_symmetry.space_group_name_H-M   'P 1'
#
loop_
_entity.id
_entity.type
_entity.pdbx_description
1 polymer ?
#
loop_
_entity_poly.entity_id
_entity_poly.type
_entity_poly.pdbx_seq_one_letter_code
_entity_poly.pdbx_strand_id
1 'polypeptide(L)'
;MTFEELKEYGQLFYRENYKLDRNLETKVFKINNIKSYQREPNDAGGTTDWTDNLILLYNLLHKILGSKFSFQLNFKKRTMSIYFAIKKPVTVADLQKQLPLVDVVDIETDEVSSIATIDISKFTTNYGHATQLFEKDQYADLNLSDLTNLKDAPAGATDKSEKTTTDDDSPNNDLSLNVETLDTNVDALAELKGLTGLEEAKQQITDMVAIAKMNQLRKDHGLKTPEGISNHMIFTGNPGTGKTTVAKLFATILYQNDIITANKLVLTDRSDLVGHYTGTTADRTKKVIQAALGGVLFIDEAYQLSHPDSPTDFGHEAIDQLIIGMENHREDLIVILAGYTDQMETFLNDNPGLRSRIPNRVHFEDYTTGELTQIILNMINKEQIVTLEHDSYFTEVVTNFINQNNPSGNARWARNIYQAMLQAQARRVAFQPHPTKKDLQTITNSDVDAALMTTPTN
;
A
#
# COMPACT_ATOMS: atom_id res chain seq x y z
N MET A 1 -1.55 -15.50 3.22
CA MET A 1 -1.31 -16.65 4.10
C MET A 1 -0.59 -17.71 3.30
N THR A 2 0.52 -18.24 3.81
CA THR A 2 1.24 -19.37 3.20
C THR A 2 0.49 -20.69 3.46
N PHE A 3 0.92 -21.77 2.80
CA PHE A 3 0.38 -23.09 3.06
C PHE A 3 0.77 -23.60 4.47
N GLU A 4 1.99 -23.31 4.94
CA GLU A 4 2.43 -23.55 6.33
C GLU A 4 1.56 -22.85 7.38
N GLU A 5 1.24 -21.56 7.20
CA GLU A 5 0.34 -20.85 8.13
C GLU A 5 -1.05 -21.49 8.13
N LEU A 6 -1.58 -21.84 6.95
CA LEU A 6 -2.87 -22.53 6.83
C LEU A 6 -2.87 -23.90 7.54
N LYS A 7 -1.74 -24.63 7.48
CA LYS A 7 -1.52 -25.89 8.18
C LYS A 7 -1.49 -25.68 9.70
N GLU A 8 -0.78 -24.67 10.19
CA GLU A 8 -0.76 -24.32 11.62
C GLU A 8 -2.17 -23.98 12.15
N TYR A 9 -2.96 -23.19 11.40
CA TYR A 9 -4.37 -22.94 11.75
C TYR A 9 -5.27 -24.17 11.56
N GLY A 10 -4.97 -25.04 10.60
CA GLY A 10 -5.64 -26.32 10.37
C GLY A 10 -5.47 -27.29 11.54
N GLN A 11 -4.29 -27.33 12.16
CA GLN A 11 -4.01 -28.16 13.33
C GLN A 11 -4.82 -27.74 14.56
N LEU A 12 -5.23 -26.48 14.67
CA LEU A 12 -6.16 -26.02 15.72
C LEU A 12 -7.56 -26.64 15.59
N PHE A 13 -7.95 -27.12 14.40
CA PHE A 13 -9.22 -27.82 14.15
C PHE A 13 -9.33 -29.16 14.88
N TYR A 14 -8.19 -29.80 15.20
CA TYR A 14 -8.11 -31.11 15.86
C TYR A 14 -8.30 -31.05 17.38
N ARG A 15 -8.19 -29.88 18.00
CA ARG A 15 -8.26 -29.73 19.45
C ARG A 15 -9.69 -29.41 19.87
N GLU A 16 -10.45 -30.43 20.30
CA GLU A 16 -11.87 -30.30 20.71
C GLU A 16 -12.15 -29.17 21.73
N ASN A 17 -11.13 -28.77 22.51
CA ASN A 17 -11.23 -27.76 23.56
C ASN A 17 -10.56 -26.40 23.23
N TYR A 18 -10.10 -26.17 21.99
CA TYR A 18 -9.44 -24.91 21.64
C TYR A 18 -10.45 -23.81 21.26
N LYS A 19 -10.48 -22.71 22.01
CA LYS A 19 -11.21 -21.49 21.63
C LYS A 19 -10.37 -20.71 20.63
N LEU A 20 -10.80 -20.62 19.37
CA LEU A 20 -10.22 -19.69 18.41
C LEU A 20 -10.27 -18.25 18.95
N ASP A 21 -9.25 -17.46 18.63
CA ASP A 21 -9.29 -16.00 18.78
C ASP A 21 -10.47 -15.44 17.97
N ARG A 22 -11.21 -14.49 18.54
CA ARG A 22 -12.28 -13.75 17.87
C ARG A 22 -11.80 -13.09 16.58
N ASN A 23 -10.53 -12.68 16.52
CA ASN A 23 -9.93 -12.09 15.32
C ASN A 23 -9.72 -13.09 14.16
N LEU A 24 -9.81 -14.40 14.42
CA LEU A 24 -9.75 -15.47 13.42
C LEU A 24 -11.14 -15.97 13.02
N GLU A 25 -12.21 -15.67 13.79
CA GLU A 25 -13.59 -16.09 13.47
C GLU A 25 -14.16 -15.44 12.20
N THR A 26 -13.57 -14.34 11.72
CA THR A 26 -14.12 -13.48 10.64
C THR A 26 -13.16 -13.16 9.49
N LYS A 27 -11.91 -13.64 9.51
CA LYS A 27 -10.94 -13.34 8.44
C LYS A 27 -11.31 -14.00 7.11
N VAL A 28 -11.09 -13.25 6.02
CA VAL A 28 -11.15 -13.74 4.63
C VAL A 28 -9.73 -14.04 4.18
N PHE A 29 -9.50 -15.19 3.55
CA PHE A 29 -8.18 -15.64 3.14
C PHE A 29 -8.11 -15.80 1.63
N LYS A 30 -7.03 -15.29 1.01
CA LYS A 30 -6.66 -15.62 -0.37
C LYS A 30 -5.39 -16.47 -0.32
N ILE A 31 -5.42 -17.61 -1.00
CA ILE A 31 -4.28 -18.55 -1.07
C ILE A 31 -3.84 -18.62 -2.53
N ASN A 32 -2.58 -18.29 -2.76
CA ASN A 32 -1.91 -18.45 -4.04
C ASN A 32 -0.85 -19.55 -3.88
N ASN A 33 -0.70 -20.41 -4.89
CA ASN A 33 0.32 -21.47 -4.97
C ASN A 33 0.36 -22.46 -3.79
N ILE A 34 -0.58 -23.42 -3.79
CA ILE A 34 -0.49 -24.63 -2.96
C ILE A 34 0.62 -25.53 -3.55
N LYS A 35 1.67 -25.80 -2.77
CA LYS A 35 2.63 -26.87 -3.05
C LYS A 35 2.23 -28.11 -2.26
N SER A 36 2.09 -29.25 -2.91
CA SER A 36 1.95 -30.54 -2.24
C SER A 36 3.31 -30.98 -1.70
N TYR A 37 3.48 -31.04 -0.38
CA TYR A 37 4.68 -31.64 0.23
C TYR A 37 4.35 -32.54 1.42
N GLN A 38 4.76 -33.80 1.25
CA GLN A 38 5.07 -34.88 2.21
C GLN A 38 4.22 -35.06 3.49
N ARG A 39 3.82 -36.33 3.69
CA ARG A 39 3.23 -36.88 4.91
C ARG A 39 4.14 -36.66 6.13
N GLU A 40 3.95 -35.58 6.87
CA GLU A 40 4.48 -35.49 8.24
C GLU A 40 3.63 -36.32 9.22
N PRO A 41 4.24 -37.00 10.20
CA PRO A 41 3.51 -37.61 11.30
C PRO A 41 3.00 -36.52 12.25
N ASN A 42 1.74 -36.61 12.67
CA ASN A 42 1.22 -35.83 13.78
C ASN A 42 1.77 -36.36 15.13
N ASP A 43 1.52 -35.62 16.22
CA ASP A 43 1.96 -35.95 17.58
C ASP A 43 1.50 -37.35 18.08
N ALA A 44 0.53 -37.98 17.41
CA ALA A 44 0.01 -39.31 17.70
C ALA A 44 0.58 -40.42 16.78
N GLY A 45 1.55 -40.11 15.92
CA GLY A 45 2.18 -41.07 15.00
C GLY A 45 1.35 -41.43 13.77
N GLY A 46 0.21 -40.77 13.55
CA GLY A 46 -0.57 -40.88 12.31
C GLY A 46 0.01 -39.95 11.24
N THR A 47 0.10 -40.40 9.99
CA THR A 47 0.42 -39.51 8.87
C THR A 47 -0.86 -38.86 8.34
N THR A 48 -0.75 -37.58 7.94
CA THR A 48 -1.77 -36.68 7.34
C THR A 48 -2.55 -35.76 8.27
N ASP A 49 -2.86 -34.58 7.71
CA ASP A 49 -3.44 -33.40 8.34
C ASP A 49 -4.69 -32.99 7.54
N TRP A 50 -5.57 -32.18 8.12
CA TRP A 50 -6.80 -31.64 7.52
C TRP A 50 -6.54 -31.02 6.13
N THR A 51 -5.34 -30.47 6.01
CA THR A 51 -4.74 -29.85 4.83
C THR A 51 -4.77 -30.74 3.59
N ASP A 52 -4.62 -32.07 3.71
CA ASP A 52 -4.65 -32.99 2.56
C ASP A 52 -6.05 -33.09 1.92
N ASN A 53 -7.10 -33.10 2.74
CA ASN A 53 -8.49 -33.04 2.26
C ASN A 53 -8.80 -31.67 1.63
N LEU A 54 -8.19 -30.59 2.15
CA LEU A 54 -8.33 -29.25 1.59
C LEU A 54 -7.62 -29.12 0.23
N ILE A 55 -6.41 -29.69 0.08
CA ILE A 55 -5.72 -29.81 -1.22
C ILE A 55 -6.58 -30.58 -2.22
N LEU A 56 -7.12 -31.74 -1.81
CA LEU A 56 -7.93 -32.58 -2.68
C LEU A 56 -9.24 -31.87 -3.09
N LEU A 57 -9.90 -31.18 -2.16
CA LEU A 57 -11.05 -30.33 -2.47
C LEU A 57 -10.68 -29.19 -3.43
N TYR A 58 -9.56 -28.51 -3.23
CA TYR A 58 -9.08 -27.47 -4.14
C TYR A 58 -8.82 -28.01 -5.55
N ASN A 59 -8.17 -29.18 -5.67
CA ASN A 59 -7.91 -29.84 -6.94
C ASN A 59 -9.20 -30.26 -7.67
N LEU A 60 -10.22 -30.70 -6.95
CA LEU A 60 -11.54 -31.01 -7.51
C LEU A 60 -12.25 -29.72 -7.96
N LEU A 61 -12.26 -28.68 -7.14
CA LEU A 61 -12.84 -27.36 -7.48
C LEU A 61 -12.17 -26.73 -8.71
N HIS A 62 -10.84 -26.83 -8.82
CA HIS A 62 -10.08 -26.30 -9.95
C HIS A 62 -10.50 -26.92 -11.29
N LYS A 63 -10.79 -28.24 -11.32
CA LYS A 63 -11.30 -28.93 -12.52
C LYS A 63 -12.69 -28.44 -12.97
N ILE A 64 -13.47 -27.85 -12.06
CA ILE A 64 -14.87 -27.42 -12.30
C ILE A 64 -14.93 -25.91 -12.59
N LEU A 65 -14.24 -25.11 -11.77
CA LEU A 65 -14.32 -23.64 -11.74
C LEU A 65 -13.14 -22.96 -12.47
N GLY A 66 -12.08 -23.71 -12.78
CA GLY A 66 -10.86 -23.21 -13.41
C GLY A 66 -9.88 -22.58 -12.42
N SER A 67 -8.94 -21.78 -12.95
CA SER A 67 -7.83 -21.17 -12.19
C SER A 67 -8.19 -19.93 -11.36
N LYS A 68 -9.44 -19.45 -11.43
CA LYS A 68 -9.86 -18.19 -10.78
C LYS A 68 -11.13 -18.37 -9.96
N PHE A 69 -10.94 -18.77 -8.70
CA PHE A 69 -11.95 -18.71 -7.65
C PHE A 69 -11.29 -18.25 -6.35
N SER A 70 -12.07 -17.66 -5.44
CA SER A 70 -11.64 -17.34 -4.08
C SER A 70 -12.57 -18.00 -3.08
N PHE A 71 -12.12 -18.25 -1.86
CA PHE A 71 -12.95 -18.86 -0.83
C PHE A 71 -12.75 -18.20 0.54
N GLN A 72 -13.72 -18.40 1.42
CA GLN A 72 -13.72 -17.95 2.80
C GLN A 72 -14.02 -19.14 3.71
N LEU A 73 -13.20 -19.34 4.75
CA LEU A 73 -13.40 -20.40 5.73
C LEU A 73 -14.08 -19.82 6.98
N ASN A 74 -15.15 -20.47 7.43
CA ASN A 74 -15.76 -20.22 8.72
C ASN A 74 -15.47 -21.41 9.65
N PHE A 75 -14.35 -21.32 10.38
CA PHE A 75 -13.87 -22.39 11.27
C PHE A 75 -14.89 -22.78 12.35
N LYS A 76 -15.67 -21.80 12.86
CA LYS A 76 -16.69 -22.00 13.90
C LYS A 76 -17.90 -22.78 13.40
N LYS A 77 -18.36 -22.50 12.18
CA LYS A 77 -19.48 -23.18 11.52
C LYS A 77 -19.05 -24.40 10.70
N ARG A 78 -17.75 -24.68 10.58
CA ARG A 78 -17.18 -25.72 9.71
C ARG A 78 -17.70 -25.64 8.27
N THR A 79 -17.75 -24.42 7.72
CA THR A 79 -18.22 -24.15 6.36
C THR A 79 -17.19 -23.38 5.54
N MET A 80 -17.22 -23.57 4.22
CA MET A 80 -16.44 -22.83 3.24
C MET A 80 -17.37 -22.19 2.22
N SER A 81 -17.27 -20.87 2.03
CA SER A 81 -17.96 -20.14 0.96
C SER A 81 -17.01 -19.93 -0.21
N ILE A 82 -17.39 -20.32 -1.42
CA ILE A 82 -16.59 -20.21 -2.64
C ILE A 82 -17.23 -19.20 -3.59
N TYR A 83 -16.46 -18.20 -4.01
CA TYR A 83 -16.83 -17.17 -4.97
C TYR A 83 -16.21 -17.50 -6.33
N PHE A 84 -17.04 -17.62 -7.35
CA PHE A 84 -16.60 -17.91 -8.72
C PHE A 84 -17.43 -17.16 -9.77
N ALA A 85 -16.79 -16.83 -10.90
CA ALA A 85 -17.44 -16.11 -12.00
C ALA A 85 -18.32 -17.04 -12.83
N ILE A 86 -19.50 -16.57 -13.22
CA ILE A 86 -20.47 -17.37 -13.99
C ILE A 86 -19.98 -17.52 -15.44
N LYS A 87 -19.43 -18.69 -15.78
CA LYS A 87 -19.28 -19.12 -17.18
C LYS A 87 -20.48 -19.93 -17.68
N LYS A 88 -21.16 -20.62 -16.77
CA LYS A 88 -22.45 -21.33 -16.94
C LYS A 88 -23.13 -21.39 -15.57
N PRO A 89 -24.48 -21.44 -15.48
CA PRO A 89 -25.15 -21.73 -14.22
C PRO A 89 -24.81 -23.15 -13.74
N VAL A 90 -24.50 -23.29 -12.45
CA VAL A 90 -24.14 -24.55 -11.79
C VAL A 90 -25.14 -24.81 -10.68
N THR A 91 -25.79 -25.97 -10.66
CA THR A 91 -26.70 -26.33 -9.56
C THR A 91 -25.95 -26.99 -8.40
N VAL A 92 -26.54 -26.97 -7.20
CA VAL A 92 -26.05 -27.74 -6.02
C VAL A 92 -25.80 -29.20 -6.41
N ALA A 93 -26.70 -29.82 -7.18
CA ALA A 93 -26.59 -31.22 -7.60
C ALA A 93 -25.45 -31.46 -8.60
N ASP A 94 -25.04 -30.48 -9.39
CA ASP A 94 -23.92 -30.60 -10.33
C ASP A 94 -22.58 -30.45 -9.63
N LEU A 95 -22.49 -29.50 -8.68
CA LEU A 95 -21.29 -29.32 -7.86
C LEU A 95 -21.10 -30.49 -6.89
N GLN A 96 -22.17 -30.97 -6.23
CA GLN A 96 -22.12 -32.08 -5.28
C GLN A 96 -21.60 -33.39 -5.88
N LYS A 97 -21.95 -33.70 -7.15
CA LYS A 97 -21.45 -34.90 -7.86
C LYS A 97 -19.93 -34.94 -7.99
N GLN A 98 -19.29 -33.76 -8.04
CA GLN A 98 -17.85 -33.62 -8.27
C GLN A 98 -17.07 -33.49 -6.95
N LEU A 99 -17.75 -33.27 -5.83
CA LEU A 99 -17.16 -33.01 -4.52
C LEU A 99 -17.55 -34.11 -3.50
N PRO A 100 -17.08 -35.37 -3.67
CA PRO A 100 -17.53 -36.52 -2.87
C PRO A 100 -17.03 -36.53 -1.40
N LEU A 101 -16.28 -35.52 -0.97
CA LEU A 101 -15.68 -35.42 0.37
C LEU A 101 -16.43 -34.48 1.31
N VAL A 102 -17.37 -33.69 0.78
CA VAL A 102 -18.05 -32.57 1.43
C VAL A 102 -19.49 -32.47 0.97
N ASP A 103 -20.33 -31.78 1.72
CA ASP A 103 -21.70 -31.49 1.29
C ASP A 103 -21.78 -30.06 0.74
N VAL A 104 -22.33 -29.90 -0.46
CA VAL A 104 -22.70 -28.59 -0.99
C VAL A 104 -24.05 -28.21 -0.39
N VAL A 105 -24.06 -27.19 0.46
CA VAL A 105 -25.23 -26.77 1.23
C VAL A 105 -26.17 -25.93 0.37
N ASP A 106 -25.63 -24.94 -0.33
CA ASP A 106 -26.41 -24.02 -1.18
C ASP A 106 -25.51 -23.35 -2.24
N ILE A 107 -26.13 -22.78 -3.28
CA ILE A 107 -25.48 -21.90 -4.27
C ILE A 107 -26.36 -20.67 -4.50
N GLU A 108 -25.96 -19.54 -3.91
CA GLU A 108 -26.52 -18.22 -4.23
C GLU A 108 -25.90 -17.71 -5.54
N THR A 109 -26.64 -16.94 -6.34
CA THR A 109 -26.16 -16.45 -7.65
C THR A 109 -26.73 -15.06 -7.95
N ASP A 110 -25.86 -14.15 -8.38
CA ASP A 110 -26.20 -12.81 -8.86
C ASP A 110 -25.95 -12.69 -10.39
N GLU A 111 -25.96 -11.49 -10.95
CA GLU A 111 -25.80 -11.28 -12.41
C GLU A 111 -24.38 -11.56 -12.94
N VAL A 112 -23.37 -11.64 -12.06
CA VAL A 112 -21.94 -11.74 -12.43
C VAL A 112 -21.17 -12.85 -11.69
N SER A 113 -21.68 -13.35 -10.57
CA SER A 113 -21.00 -14.30 -9.69
C SER A 113 -21.94 -15.29 -9.00
N SER A 114 -21.39 -16.43 -8.60
CA SER A 114 -22.06 -17.40 -7.72
C SER A 114 -21.25 -17.61 -6.44
N ILE A 115 -21.96 -17.83 -5.33
CA ILE A 115 -21.42 -18.15 -4.02
C ILE A 115 -21.92 -19.54 -3.61
N ALA A 116 -21.04 -20.54 -3.66
CA ALA A 116 -21.35 -21.88 -3.16
C ALA A 116 -20.96 -22.00 -1.69
N THR A 117 -21.88 -22.42 -0.83
CA THR A 117 -21.59 -22.77 0.57
C THR A 117 -21.40 -24.27 0.69
N ILE A 118 -20.28 -24.69 1.28
CA ILE A 118 -19.89 -26.09 1.46
C ILE A 118 -19.71 -26.38 2.95
N ASP A 119 -20.30 -27.49 3.42
CA ASP A 119 -20.02 -28.07 4.74
C ASP A 119 -18.77 -28.95 4.64
N ILE A 120 -17.73 -28.53 5.35
CA ILE A 120 -16.41 -29.16 5.40
C ILE A 120 -16.21 -29.97 6.69
N SER A 121 -17.24 -30.12 7.52
CA SER A 121 -17.18 -30.87 8.79
C SER A 121 -16.85 -32.36 8.62
N LYS A 122 -17.16 -32.95 7.45
CA LYS A 122 -16.88 -34.36 7.10
C LYS A 122 -15.45 -34.65 6.68
N PHE A 123 -14.58 -33.65 6.54
CA PHE A 123 -13.15 -33.89 6.24
C PHE A 123 -12.49 -34.83 7.28
N THR A 124 -12.91 -34.78 8.54
CA THR A 124 -12.36 -35.64 9.60
C THR A 124 -12.82 -37.10 9.51
N THR A 125 -13.98 -37.37 8.90
CA THR A 125 -14.57 -38.73 8.81
C THR A 125 -14.38 -39.38 7.44
N ASN A 126 -14.23 -38.59 6.37
CA ASN A 126 -14.03 -39.07 5.01
C ASN A 126 -12.56 -39.36 4.66
N TYR A 127 -11.62 -39.26 5.62
CA TYR A 127 -10.19 -39.43 5.40
C TYR A 127 -9.83 -40.70 4.62
N GLY A 128 -10.33 -41.88 5.04
CA GLY A 128 -10.01 -43.15 4.37
C GLY A 128 -10.47 -43.22 2.90
N HIS A 129 -11.48 -42.42 2.52
CA HIS A 129 -11.94 -42.29 1.13
C HIS A 129 -11.04 -41.33 0.34
N ALA A 130 -10.56 -40.25 0.97
CA ALA A 130 -9.55 -39.37 0.39
C ALA A 130 -8.21 -40.08 0.16
N THR A 131 -7.75 -40.92 1.11
CA THR A 131 -6.54 -41.75 0.94
C THR A 131 -6.66 -42.66 -0.28
N GLN A 132 -7.80 -43.35 -0.45
CA GLN A 132 -8.07 -44.20 -1.62
C GLN A 132 -8.11 -43.41 -2.94
N LEU A 133 -8.60 -42.17 -2.93
CA LEU A 133 -8.57 -41.29 -4.11
C LEU A 133 -7.13 -40.86 -4.45
N PHE A 134 -6.31 -40.50 -3.45
CA PHE A 134 -4.89 -40.16 -3.63
C PHE A 134 -4.02 -41.35 -4.08
N GLU A 135 -4.35 -42.57 -3.66
CA GLU A 135 -3.63 -43.79 -4.08
C GLU A 135 -4.02 -44.26 -5.48
N LYS A 136 -5.25 -43.96 -5.91
CA LYS A 136 -5.80 -44.34 -7.22
C LYS A 136 -5.45 -43.34 -8.32
N ASP A 137 -5.56 -42.05 -8.02
CA ASP A 137 -5.10 -40.96 -8.86
C ASP A 137 -3.87 -40.35 -8.19
N GLN A 138 -2.67 -40.64 -8.71
CA GLN A 138 -1.50 -39.81 -8.38
C GLN A 138 -1.77 -38.40 -8.91
N TYR A 139 -2.30 -37.54 -8.04
CA TYR A 139 -2.36 -36.09 -8.25
C TYR A 139 -0.92 -35.60 -8.28
N ALA A 140 -0.32 -35.66 -9.47
CA ALA A 140 1.10 -35.47 -9.71
C ALA A 140 1.57 -34.12 -9.17
N ASP A 141 2.86 -34.06 -8.80
CA ASP A 141 3.54 -32.83 -8.44
C ASP A 141 3.20 -31.73 -9.46
N LEU A 142 2.46 -30.72 -9.00
CA LEU A 142 2.13 -29.56 -9.80
C LEU A 142 3.40 -28.73 -9.97
N ASN A 143 4.19 -29.09 -10.98
CA ASN A 143 5.33 -28.29 -11.41
C ASN A 143 4.81 -27.01 -12.07
N LEU A 144 4.59 -25.99 -11.24
CA LEU A 144 4.02 -24.70 -11.64
C LEU A 144 5.05 -23.77 -12.33
N SER A 145 6.23 -24.29 -12.74
CA SER A 145 7.22 -23.55 -13.53
C SER A 145 6.67 -23.08 -14.89
N ASP A 146 5.72 -23.83 -15.44
CA ASP A 146 5.28 -23.67 -16.84
C ASP A 146 4.05 -22.77 -16.99
N LEU A 147 3.58 -22.14 -15.90
CA LEU A 147 2.45 -21.20 -15.91
C LEU A 147 2.71 -19.89 -16.68
N THR A 148 3.93 -19.65 -17.16
CA THR A 148 4.27 -18.55 -18.07
C THR A 148 4.00 -18.87 -19.53
N ASN A 149 3.86 -20.15 -19.93
CA ASN A 149 3.77 -20.59 -21.32
C ASN A 149 2.45 -21.30 -21.66
N LEU A 150 1.34 -20.56 -21.55
CA LEU A 150 0.06 -20.92 -22.19
C LEU A 150 -0.49 -19.75 -23.02
N LYS A 151 -0.08 -19.71 -24.29
CA LYS A 151 -0.90 -19.19 -25.40
C LYS A 151 -1.15 -20.33 -26.39
N ASP A 152 -2.37 -20.38 -26.90
CA ASP A 152 -3.04 -21.61 -27.34
C ASP A 152 -2.53 -22.24 -28.65
N ALA A 153 -2.70 -23.57 -28.76
CA ALA A 153 -2.85 -24.29 -30.03
C ALA A 153 -3.43 -25.70 -29.81
N PRO A 154 -4.17 -26.33 -30.77
CA PRO A 154 -4.86 -25.73 -31.93
C PRO A 154 -6.30 -26.26 -32.16
N ALA A 155 -7.09 -25.53 -32.97
CA ALA A 155 -8.21 -26.10 -33.75
C ALA A 155 -8.49 -25.33 -35.06
N GLY A 156 -7.62 -25.51 -36.07
CA GLY A 156 -7.90 -25.42 -37.52
C GLY A 156 -8.42 -24.11 -38.18
N ALA A 157 -7.57 -23.51 -39.06
CA ALA A 157 -7.88 -22.68 -40.26
C ALA A 157 -8.77 -21.41 -40.11
N THR A 158 -8.55 -20.23 -40.70
CA THR A 158 -7.63 -19.62 -41.71
C THR A 158 -7.89 -18.08 -41.68
N ASP A 159 -7.11 -17.11 -42.20
CA ASP A 159 -5.86 -17.00 -42.99
C ASP A 159 -5.16 -15.64 -42.65
N LYS A 160 -3.96 -15.38 -43.18
CA LYS A 160 -3.17 -14.11 -43.26
C LYS A 160 -3.64 -12.83 -42.52
N SER A 161 -2.72 -12.25 -41.73
CA SER A 161 -1.85 -11.15 -42.21
C SER A 161 -0.82 -10.71 -41.14
N GLU A 162 0.44 -10.47 -41.53
CA GLU A 162 1.54 -10.05 -40.65
C GLU A 162 1.48 -8.57 -40.24
N LYS A 163 1.94 -8.25 -39.02
CA LYS A 163 2.84 -7.10 -38.81
C LYS A 163 3.67 -7.20 -37.53
N THR A 164 4.91 -6.75 -37.65
CA THR A 164 6.04 -6.93 -36.73
C THR A 164 6.13 -5.81 -35.69
N THR A 165 6.48 -6.14 -34.44
CA THR A 165 7.34 -5.32 -33.57
C THR A 165 8.07 -6.18 -32.54
N THR A 166 9.36 -5.88 -32.41
CA THR A 166 10.45 -6.44 -31.59
C THR A 166 10.17 -6.72 -30.12
N ASP A 167 10.89 -7.71 -29.61
CA ASP A 167 10.95 -8.16 -28.21
C ASP A 167 11.61 -7.14 -27.26
N ASP A 168 11.20 -7.17 -25.99
CA ASP A 168 11.99 -6.73 -24.84
C ASP A 168 11.73 -7.70 -23.66
N ASP A 169 12.79 -8.24 -23.08
CA ASP A 169 12.77 -9.43 -22.21
C ASP A 169 13.01 -9.02 -20.75
N SER A 170 12.04 -9.22 -19.86
CA SER A 170 12.26 -9.10 -18.40
C SER A 170 11.22 -9.85 -17.55
N PRO A 171 11.64 -10.71 -16.61
CA PRO A 171 10.73 -11.56 -15.82
C PRO A 171 10.23 -10.89 -14.52
N ASN A 172 8.93 -11.06 -14.24
CA ASN A 172 8.24 -10.84 -12.95
C ASN A 172 8.57 -9.55 -12.16
N ASN A 173 7.80 -8.50 -12.41
CA ASN A 173 7.75 -7.32 -11.53
C ASN A 173 6.55 -7.38 -10.57
N ASP A 174 6.71 -8.12 -9.46
CA ASP A 174 5.74 -8.24 -8.35
C ASP A 174 5.73 -7.01 -7.40
N LEU A 175 6.46 -5.95 -7.75
CA LEU A 175 6.58 -4.70 -6.98
C LEU A 175 5.77 -3.58 -7.63
N SER A 176 4.54 -3.39 -7.19
CA SER A 176 3.68 -2.26 -7.55
C SER A 176 4.10 -0.99 -6.79
N LEU A 177 5.26 -0.43 -7.13
CA LEU A 177 5.78 0.77 -6.47
C LEU A 177 5.01 2.03 -6.87
N ASN A 178 4.83 2.94 -5.91
CA ASN A 178 4.25 4.25 -6.16
C ASN A 178 5.32 5.21 -6.74
N VAL A 179 5.50 5.12 -8.06
CA VAL A 179 6.39 6.02 -8.82
C VAL A 179 5.56 7.18 -9.36
N GLU A 180 5.70 8.36 -8.75
CA GLU A 180 5.07 9.58 -9.24
C GLU A 180 5.94 10.27 -10.29
N THR A 181 5.35 10.60 -11.44
CA THR A 181 5.92 11.55 -12.40
C THR A 181 5.59 12.97 -11.94
N LEU A 182 6.58 13.86 -11.92
CA LEU A 182 6.42 15.22 -11.41
C LEU A 182 5.88 16.13 -12.50
N ASP A 183 5.00 17.07 -12.14
CA ASP A 183 4.57 18.11 -13.07
C ASP A 183 5.67 19.16 -13.22
N THR A 184 6.29 19.20 -14.39
CA THR A 184 7.40 20.10 -14.71
C THR A 184 6.95 21.40 -15.37
N ASN A 185 5.64 21.61 -15.56
CA ASN A 185 5.08 22.81 -16.20
C ASN A 185 4.85 23.98 -15.22
N VAL A 186 4.92 23.71 -13.90
CA VAL A 186 4.75 24.70 -12.83
C VAL A 186 6.10 25.30 -12.41
N ASP A 187 6.11 26.50 -11.83
CA ASP A 187 7.30 27.00 -11.11
C ASP A 187 7.33 26.40 -9.70
N ALA A 188 7.97 25.24 -9.55
CA ALA A 188 7.99 24.51 -8.29
C ALA A 188 8.73 25.26 -7.16
N LEU A 189 9.64 26.19 -7.50
CA LEU A 189 10.31 27.04 -6.52
C LEU A 189 9.40 28.17 -6.05
N ALA A 190 8.57 28.74 -6.93
CA ALA A 190 7.52 29.67 -6.55
C ALA A 190 6.42 28.98 -5.73
N GLU A 191 6.01 27.76 -6.09
CA GLU A 191 5.05 26.96 -5.30
C GLU A 191 5.59 26.66 -3.89
N LEU A 192 6.85 26.23 -3.76
CA LEU A 192 7.49 26.00 -2.46
C LEU A 192 7.45 27.26 -1.58
N LYS A 193 7.79 28.42 -2.14
CA LYS A 193 7.74 29.71 -1.43
C LYS A 193 6.32 30.13 -1.07
N GLY A 194 5.35 29.81 -1.94
CA GLY A 194 3.94 30.12 -1.79
C GLY A 194 3.15 29.20 -0.85
N LEU A 195 3.76 28.11 -0.35
CA LEU A 195 3.15 27.31 0.73
C LEU A 195 2.91 28.19 1.96
N THR A 196 1.81 27.97 2.67
CA THR A 196 1.57 28.60 3.97
C THR A 196 2.58 28.08 4.99
N GLY A 197 3.21 28.96 5.77
CA GLY A 197 4.13 28.60 6.85
C GLY A 197 5.38 27.83 6.40
N LEU A 198 5.91 26.97 7.28
CA LEU A 198 7.10 26.13 7.04
C LEU A 198 8.39 26.92 6.69
N GLU A 199 8.57 28.12 7.23
CA GLU A 199 9.69 28.99 6.84
C GLU A 199 11.07 28.36 7.04
N GLU A 200 11.31 27.63 8.15
CA GLU A 200 12.58 26.91 8.35
C GLU A 200 12.80 25.82 7.29
N ALA A 201 11.77 25.00 7.01
CA ALA A 201 11.86 23.93 6.02
C ALA A 201 12.05 24.49 4.60
N LYS A 202 11.33 25.55 4.23
CA LYS A 202 11.50 26.27 2.95
C LYS A 202 12.93 26.79 2.80
N GLN A 203 13.48 27.41 3.85
CA GLN A 203 14.82 27.98 3.82
C GLN A 203 15.86 26.88 3.61
N GLN A 204 15.82 25.80 4.40
CA GLN A 204 16.76 24.68 4.29
C GLN A 204 16.67 23.97 2.93
N ILE A 205 15.47 23.77 2.39
CA ILE A 205 15.27 23.22 1.03
C ILE A 205 15.88 24.17 -0.01
N THR A 206 15.65 25.48 0.12
CA THR A 206 16.19 26.49 -0.79
C THR A 206 17.72 26.51 -0.77
N ASP A 207 18.35 26.40 0.41
CA ASP A 207 19.79 26.35 0.56
C ASP A 207 20.39 25.08 -0.06
N MET A 208 19.74 23.93 0.10
CA MET A 208 20.19 22.68 -0.53
C MET A 208 20.04 22.70 -2.05
N VAL A 209 18.94 23.25 -2.58
CA VAL A 209 18.79 23.52 -4.02
C VAL A 209 19.89 24.44 -4.52
N ALA A 210 20.24 25.50 -3.78
CA ALA A 210 21.30 26.42 -4.16
C ALA A 210 22.70 25.75 -4.18
N ILE A 211 23.01 24.91 -3.19
CA ILE A 211 24.26 24.13 -3.15
C ILE A 211 24.33 23.16 -4.33
N ALA A 212 23.26 22.40 -4.57
CA ALA A 212 23.20 21.42 -5.65
C ALA A 212 23.31 22.11 -7.03
N LYS A 213 22.60 23.21 -7.26
CA LYS A 213 22.71 24.02 -8.48
C LYS A 213 24.10 24.61 -8.67
N MET A 214 24.75 25.10 -7.62
CA MET A 214 26.12 25.61 -7.69
C MET A 214 27.13 24.51 -8.04
N ASN A 215 26.91 23.29 -7.55
CA ASN A 215 27.73 22.14 -7.91
C ASN A 215 27.49 21.66 -9.35
N GLN A 216 26.24 21.70 -9.84
CA GLN A 216 25.95 21.41 -11.25
C GLN A 216 26.63 22.43 -12.17
N LEU A 217 26.48 23.72 -11.91
CA LEU A 217 27.16 24.79 -12.66
C LEU A 217 28.68 24.63 -12.68
N ARG A 218 29.30 24.13 -11.59
CA ARG A 218 30.73 23.78 -11.58
C ARG A 218 31.04 22.62 -12.53
N LYS A 219 30.28 21.52 -12.48
CA LYS A 219 30.44 20.36 -13.37
C LYS A 219 30.33 20.79 -14.84
N ASP A 220 29.33 21.60 -15.18
CA ASP A 220 29.09 22.09 -16.56
C ASP A 220 30.27 22.92 -17.11
N HIS A 221 30.99 23.63 -16.23
CA HIS A 221 32.19 24.40 -16.57
C HIS A 221 33.50 23.61 -16.42
N GLY A 222 33.44 22.29 -16.20
CA GLY A 222 34.62 21.44 -16.00
C GLY A 222 35.40 21.73 -14.71
N LEU A 223 34.78 22.39 -13.73
CA LEU A 223 35.36 22.72 -12.44
C LEU A 223 35.14 21.59 -11.43
N LYS A 224 36.07 21.45 -10.48
CA LYS A 224 35.91 20.51 -9.36
C LYS A 224 34.77 20.95 -8.44
N THR A 225 33.91 20.00 -8.07
CA THR A 225 32.98 20.11 -6.94
C THR A 225 33.64 19.64 -5.65
N PRO A 226 33.17 20.07 -4.47
CA PRO A 226 33.59 19.47 -3.21
C PRO A 226 33.17 18.00 -3.15
N GLU A 227 34.10 17.11 -2.85
CA GLU A 227 33.83 15.68 -2.70
C GLU A 227 33.11 15.40 -1.37
N GLY A 228 32.21 14.41 -1.36
CA GLY A 228 31.57 13.91 -0.13
C GLY A 228 30.41 14.75 0.43
N ILE A 229 29.92 15.78 -0.30
CA ILE A 229 28.64 16.42 0.05
C ILE A 229 27.50 15.43 -0.26
N SER A 230 26.83 14.95 0.79
CA SER A 230 25.62 14.12 0.66
C SER A 230 24.40 14.98 0.34
N ASN A 231 23.60 14.54 -0.63
CA ASN A 231 22.31 15.13 -0.97
C ASN A 231 21.13 14.42 -0.27
N HIS A 232 21.37 13.34 0.47
CA HIS A 232 20.33 12.62 1.22
C HIS A 232 19.83 13.49 2.39
N MET A 233 18.56 13.31 2.80
CA MET A 233 17.90 14.15 3.80
C MET A 233 17.05 13.34 4.79
N ILE A 234 16.86 13.87 6.00
CA ILE A 234 15.85 13.42 6.96
C ILE A 234 14.77 14.50 7.08
N PHE A 235 13.49 14.14 6.98
CA PHE A 235 12.34 15.03 7.18
C PHE A 235 11.63 14.65 8.50
N THR A 236 11.80 15.44 9.56
CA THR A 236 11.11 15.22 10.84
C THR A 236 9.91 16.13 11.02
N GLY A 237 8.83 15.62 11.62
CA GLY A 237 7.68 16.43 12.02
C GLY A 237 6.41 15.61 12.13
N ASN A 238 5.35 16.20 12.68
CA ASN A 238 4.07 15.52 12.91
C ASN A 238 3.32 15.15 11.60
N PRO A 239 2.22 14.38 11.68
CA PRO A 239 1.33 14.17 10.54
C PRO A 239 0.80 15.49 9.99
N GLY A 240 0.72 15.60 8.67
CA GLY A 240 0.10 16.72 7.99
C GLY A 240 0.90 18.03 7.97
N THR A 241 2.16 18.06 8.41
CA THR A 241 3.04 19.25 8.33
C THR A 241 3.64 19.50 6.92
N GLY A 242 3.25 18.70 5.91
CA GLY A 242 3.63 18.94 4.51
C GLY A 242 4.87 18.22 4.00
N LYS A 243 5.51 17.34 4.79
CA LYS A 243 6.70 16.53 4.41
C LYS A 243 6.67 16.01 2.96
N THR A 244 5.62 15.25 2.59
CA THR A 244 5.47 14.67 1.25
C THR A 244 5.25 15.71 0.15
N THR A 245 4.55 16.82 0.45
CA THR A 245 4.34 17.92 -0.50
C THR A 245 5.66 18.62 -0.82
N VAL A 246 6.47 18.90 0.20
CA VAL A 246 7.79 19.51 0.02
C VAL A 246 8.77 18.55 -0.64
N ALA A 247 8.70 17.24 -0.39
CA ALA A 247 9.50 16.25 -1.10
C ALA A 247 9.20 16.21 -2.61
N LYS A 248 7.92 16.29 -3.00
CA LYS A 248 7.49 16.42 -4.42
C LYS A 248 8.04 17.69 -5.05
N LEU A 249 7.81 18.85 -4.42
CA LEU A 249 8.32 20.13 -4.93
C LEU A 249 9.85 20.15 -5.04
N PHE A 250 10.56 19.62 -4.04
CA PHE A 250 12.01 19.49 -4.07
C PHE A 250 12.49 18.65 -5.26
N ALA A 251 11.92 17.45 -5.45
CA ALA A 251 12.23 16.62 -6.61
C ALA A 251 11.96 17.36 -7.94
N THR A 252 10.85 18.09 -8.04
CA THR A 252 10.51 18.87 -9.23
C THR A 252 11.53 19.97 -9.49
N ILE A 253 11.92 20.73 -8.45
CA ILE A 253 12.93 21.78 -8.54
C ILE A 253 14.27 21.20 -9.01
N LEU A 254 14.70 20.05 -8.47
CA LEU A 254 15.96 19.42 -8.89
C LEU A 254 15.93 19.00 -10.36
N TYR A 255 14.83 18.41 -10.84
CA TYR A 255 14.69 18.00 -12.24
C TYR A 255 14.65 19.22 -13.18
N GLN A 256 13.92 20.28 -12.82
CA GLN A 256 13.85 21.54 -13.57
C GLN A 256 15.18 22.33 -13.64
N ASN A 257 16.18 21.94 -12.85
CA ASN A 257 17.51 22.55 -12.86
C ASN A 257 18.59 21.57 -13.36
N ASP A 258 18.19 20.47 -14.01
CA ASP A 258 19.06 19.42 -14.56
C ASP A 258 20.00 18.77 -13.51
N ILE A 259 19.62 18.80 -12.23
CA ILE A 259 20.41 18.23 -11.11
C ILE A 259 20.15 16.72 -10.98
N ILE A 260 18.92 16.28 -11.24
CA ILE A 260 18.53 14.86 -11.31
C ILE A 260 18.08 14.55 -12.74
N THR A 261 18.41 13.36 -13.24
CA THR A 261 18.27 13.00 -14.66
C THR A 261 16.92 12.40 -15.04
N ALA A 262 16.12 11.96 -14.05
CA ALA A 262 14.83 11.33 -14.25
C ALA A 262 13.71 12.10 -13.53
N ASN A 263 12.61 12.36 -14.24
CA ASN A 263 11.40 12.96 -13.70
C ASN A 263 10.60 11.94 -12.87
N LYS A 264 11.09 11.61 -11.66
CA LYS A 264 10.40 10.68 -10.76
C LYS A 264 10.69 10.92 -9.28
N LEU A 265 9.64 10.73 -8.48
CA LEU A 265 9.70 10.50 -7.05
C LEU A 265 9.11 9.12 -6.76
N VAL A 266 9.91 8.24 -6.14
CA VAL A 266 9.44 6.93 -5.67
C VAL A 266 9.02 7.10 -4.22
N LEU A 267 7.72 7.02 -3.96
CA LEU A 267 7.15 7.02 -2.61
C LEU A 267 7.09 5.58 -2.10
N THR A 268 7.61 5.34 -0.90
CA THR A 268 7.65 4.02 -0.27
C THR A 268 7.43 4.08 1.23
N ASP A 269 7.01 2.95 1.81
CA ASP A 269 7.06 2.70 3.26
C ASP A 269 7.78 1.38 3.59
N ARG A 270 7.72 0.94 4.84
CA ARG A 270 8.28 -0.34 5.30
C ARG A 270 7.83 -1.54 4.46
N SER A 271 6.57 -1.58 4.02
CA SER A 271 5.99 -2.68 3.25
C SER A 271 6.50 -2.77 1.81
N ASP A 272 6.99 -1.66 1.25
CA ASP A 272 7.66 -1.66 -0.06
C ASP A 272 9.10 -2.19 0.03
N LEU A 273 9.78 -1.96 1.15
CA LEU A 273 11.18 -2.31 1.36
C LEU A 273 11.37 -3.72 1.96
N VAL A 274 10.60 -4.05 3.00
CA VAL A 274 10.76 -5.28 3.79
C VAL A 274 9.92 -6.41 3.21
N GLY A 275 10.57 -7.52 2.89
CA GLY A 275 9.92 -8.71 2.35
C GLY A 275 9.16 -9.49 3.42
N HIS A 276 8.10 -10.19 3.01
CA HIS A 276 7.33 -11.07 3.90
C HIS A 276 8.02 -12.42 4.19
N TYR A 277 9.18 -12.68 3.57
CA TYR A 277 9.93 -13.92 3.69
C TYR A 277 11.41 -13.63 3.99
N THR A 278 12.04 -14.46 4.82
CA THR A 278 13.48 -14.42 5.10
C THR A 278 14.31 -14.36 3.82
N GLY A 279 15.25 -13.41 3.74
CA GLY A 279 16.16 -13.25 2.60
C GLY A 279 15.55 -12.63 1.34
N THR A 280 14.30 -12.15 1.38
CA THR A 280 13.71 -11.39 0.26
C THR A 280 13.85 -9.87 0.41
N THR A 281 14.19 -9.39 1.61
CA THR A 281 14.26 -7.94 1.91
C THR A 281 15.40 -7.24 1.18
N ALA A 282 16.60 -7.84 1.08
CA ALA A 282 17.68 -7.21 0.35
C ALA A 282 17.33 -6.99 -1.13
N ASP A 283 16.83 -8.01 -1.81
CA ASP A 283 16.50 -7.91 -3.24
C ASP A 283 15.29 -7.01 -3.50
N ARG A 284 14.31 -7.00 -2.59
CA ARG A 284 13.18 -6.06 -2.62
C ARG A 284 13.67 -4.61 -2.47
N THR A 285 14.52 -4.34 -1.47
CA THR A 285 15.11 -3.02 -1.23
C THR A 285 16.01 -2.57 -2.40
N LYS A 286 16.83 -3.45 -2.98
CA LYS A 286 17.61 -3.16 -4.19
C LYS A 286 16.73 -2.78 -5.37
N LYS A 287 15.60 -3.46 -5.58
CA LYS A 287 14.64 -3.11 -6.64
C LYS A 287 14.01 -1.73 -6.43
N VAL A 288 13.67 -1.37 -5.19
CA VAL A 288 13.22 -0.01 -4.84
C VAL A 288 14.29 1.04 -5.15
N ILE A 289 15.53 0.80 -4.72
CA ILE A 289 16.67 1.69 -5.00
C ILE A 289 16.86 1.85 -6.52
N GLN A 290 16.88 0.76 -7.29
CA GLN A 290 16.97 0.80 -8.75
C GLN A 290 15.82 1.57 -9.41
N ALA A 291 14.58 1.38 -8.92
CA ALA A 291 13.42 2.13 -9.38
C ALA A 291 13.56 3.65 -9.13
N ALA A 292 14.35 4.08 -8.14
CA ALA A 292 14.59 5.48 -7.81
C ALA A 292 15.82 6.12 -8.48
N LEU A 293 16.77 5.35 -9.04
CA LEU A 293 18.00 5.89 -9.66
C LEU A 293 17.71 6.91 -10.78
N GLY A 294 18.48 7.99 -10.80
CA GLY A 294 18.25 9.20 -11.57
C GLY A 294 17.28 10.19 -10.93
N GLY A 295 16.68 9.87 -9.78
CA GLY A 295 15.64 10.69 -9.14
C GLY A 295 15.67 10.63 -7.60
N VAL A 296 14.49 10.72 -6.98
CA VAL A 296 14.35 10.78 -5.51
C VAL A 296 13.59 9.56 -4.98
N LEU A 297 14.14 8.93 -3.94
CA LEU A 297 13.47 7.93 -3.10
C LEU A 297 13.00 8.59 -1.81
N PHE A 298 11.71 8.49 -1.50
CA PHE A 298 11.12 8.95 -0.25
C PHE A 298 10.56 7.76 0.53
N ILE A 299 11.00 7.62 1.78
CA ILE A 299 10.63 6.54 2.68
C ILE A 299 9.86 7.17 3.85
N ASP A 300 8.55 6.95 3.90
CA ASP A 300 7.69 7.46 4.98
C ASP A 300 7.75 6.56 6.22
N GLU A 301 7.61 7.19 7.39
CA GLU A 301 7.78 6.58 8.71
C GLU A 301 9.00 5.62 8.80
N ALA A 302 10.15 6.06 8.27
CA ALA A 302 11.34 5.24 8.05
C ALA A 302 11.89 4.54 9.31
N TYR A 303 11.60 5.09 10.50
CA TYR A 303 11.94 4.46 11.77
C TYR A 303 11.31 3.06 11.94
N GLN A 304 10.19 2.78 11.26
CA GLN A 304 9.56 1.46 11.27
C GLN A 304 10.46 0.37 10.67
N LEU A 305 11.54 0.70 9.94
CA LEU A 305 12.52 -0.28 9.46
C LEU A 305 13.33 -0.93 10.59
N SER A 306 13.25 -0.46 11.84
CA SER A 306 13.99 -1.01 12.97
C SER A 306 13.09 -1.17 14.20
N HIS A 307 12.76 -2.39 14.59
CA HIS A 307 12.09 -2.69 15.86
C HIS A 307 13.07 -3.35 16.85
N PRO A 308 13.53 -2.66 17.91
CA PRO A 308 14.51 -3.20 18.86
C PRO A 308 14.09 -4.52 19.52
N ASP A 309 12.79 -4.72 19.72
CA ASP A 309 12.22 -5.85 20.48
C ASP A 309 11.86 -7.07 19.61
N SER A 310 12.20 -7.08 18.31
CA SER A 310 11.82 -8.15 17.37
C SER A 310 13.04 -8.87 16.76
N PRO A 311 13.50 -9.98 17.35
CA PRO A 311 14.65 -10.76 16.84
C PRO A 311 14.45 -11.37 15.45
N THR A 312 13.23 -11.30 14.91
CA THR A 312 12.85 -11.80 13.59
C THR A 312 12.52 -10.67 12.60
N ASP A 313 12.83 -9.41 12.92
CA ASP A 313 12.62 -8.28 12.01
C ASP A 313 13.70 -8.21 10.92
N PHE A 314 13.30 -8.45 9.67
CA PHE A 314 14.16 -8.33 8.49
C PHE A 314 14.47 -6.88 8.08
N GLY A 315 13.92 -5.87 8.78
CA GLY A 315 14.11 -4.46 8.44
C GLY A 315 15.56 -3.97 8.50
N HIS A 316 16.41 -4.58 9.32
CA HIS A 316 17.87 -4.32 9.31
C HIS A 316 18.51 -4.63 7.95
N GLU A 317 18.05 -5.67 7.24
CA GLU A 317 18.53 -6.01 5.89
C GLU A 317 18.19 -4.92 4.88
N ALA A 318 17.05 -4.22 5.04
CA ALA A 318 16.69 -3.07 4.22
C ALA A 318 17.59 -1.86 4.54
N ILE A 319 17.86 -1.60 5.82
CA ILE A 319 18.77 -0.53 6.26
C ILE A 319 20.17 -0.72 5.67
N ASP A 320 20.72 -1.94 5.70
CA ASP A 320 22.01 -2.26 5.11
C ASP A 320 22.03 -2.01 3.59
N GLN A 321 20.98 -2.42 2.86
CA GLN A 321 20.90 -2.14 1.43
C GLN A 321 20.72 -0.65 1.12
N LEU A 322 20.02 0.11 1.96
CA LEU A 322 19.92 1.57 1.82
C LEU A 322 21.27 2.25 2.05
N ILE A 323 22.06 1.81 3.04
CA ILE A 323 23.43 2.30 3.28
C ILE A 323 24.32 2.02 2.07
N ILE A 324 24.27 0.81 1.51
CA ILE A 324 25.03 0.43 0.31
C ILE A 324 24.58 1.25 -0.91
N GLY A 325 23.26 1.43 -1.09
CA GLY A 325 22.68 2.24 -2.16
C GLY A 325 23.15 3.69 -2.11
N MET A 326 23.03 4.33 -0.95
CA MET A 326 23.52 5.70 -0.71
C MET A 326 25.04 5.86 -0.87
N GLU A 327 25.83 4.79 -0.74
CA GLU A 327 27.28 4.84 -0.99
C GLU A 327 27.61 4.70 -2.48
N ASN A 328 26.99 3.73 -3.16
CA ASN A 328 27.27 3.40 -4.55
C ASN A 328 26.64 4.38 -5.55
N HIS A 329 25.52 5.02 -5.18
CA HIS A 329 24.69 5.86 -6.04
C HIS A 329 24.63 7.33 -5.59
N ARG A 330 25.72 7.86 -5.05
CA ARG A 330 25.78 9.25 -4.51
C ARG A 330 25.46 10.35 -5.53
N GLU A 331 25.73 10.09 -6.81
CA GLU A 331 25.58 11.07 -7.88
C GLU A 331 24.23 10.95 -8.60
N ASP A 332 23.55 9.80 -8.49
CA ASP A 332 22.31 9.47 -9.21
C ASP A 332 21.12 9.12 -8.29
N LEU A 333 21.28 9.04 -6.97
CA LEU A 333 20.19 8.78 -6.02
C LEU A 333 20.14 9.82 -4.91
N ILE A 334 18.96 10.39 -4.70
CA ILE A 334 18.64 11.16 -3.49
C ILE A 334 17.66 10.34 -2.64
N VAL A 335 17.89 10.30 -1.33
CA VAL A 335 17.07 9.53 -0.38
C VAL A 335 16.57 10.51 0.68
N ILE A 336 15.26 10.49 0.92
CA ILE A 336 14.58 11.27 1.95
C ILE A 336 13.93 10.30 2.93
N LEU A 337 14.43 10.26 4.17
CA LEU A 337 13.81 9.48 5.25
C LEU A 337 12.87 10.38 6.05
N ALA A 338 11.58 10.07 6.09
CA ALA A 338 10.58 10.86 6.82
C ALA A 338 10.05 10.14 8.05
N GLY A 339 9.62 10.91 9.05
CA GLY A 339 8.85 10.38 10.20
C GLY A 339 8.66 11.40 11.32
N TYR A 340 8.14 10.98 12.47
CA TYR A 340 8.05 11.85 13.65
C TYR A 340 9.42 12.05 14.31
N THR A 341 9.65 13.24 14.89
CA THR A 341 10.96 13.69 15.38
C THR A 341 11.63 12.70 16.34
N ASP A 342 10.95 12.34 17.43
CA ASP A 342 11.55 11.53 18.51
C ASP A 342 11.86 10.08 18.07
N GLN A 343 11.00 9.53 17.20
CA GLN A 343 11.17 8.20 16.63
C GLN A 343 12.32 8.18 15.61
N MET A 344 12.44 9.22 14.78
CA MET A 344 13.56 9.38 13.86
C MET A 344 14.90 9.61 14.58
N GLU A 345 14.94 10.36 15.68
CA GLU A 345 16.18 10.47 16.47
C GLU A 345 16.58 9.14 17.10
N THR A 346 15.63 8.39 17.68
CA THR A 346 15.88 7.03 18.21
C THR A 346 16.44 6.11 17.12
N PHE A 347 15.75 6.04 15.98
CA PHE A 347 16.16 5.25 14.82
C PHE A 347 17.57 5.60 14.31
N LEU A 348 17.94 6.88 14.28
CA LEU A 348 19.26 7.34 13.83
C LEU A 348 20.36 7.18 14.90
N ASN A 349 20.01 7.10 16.18
CA ASN A 349 20.92 6.72 17.25
C ASN A 349 21.26 5.23 17.16
N ASP A 350 20.26 4.38 16.92
CA ASP A 350 20.42 2.94 16.78
C ASP A 350 21.15 2.54 15.48
N ASN A 351 21.03 3.37 14.43
CA ASN A 351 21.61 3.14 13.10
C ASN A 351 22.66 4.21 12.72
N PRO A 352 23.84 4.26 13.37
CA PRO A 352 24.87 5.28 13.12
C PRO A 352 25.42 5.26 11.68
N GLY A 353 25.30 4.13 10.97
CA GLY A 353 25.64 4.00 9.55
C GLY A 353 24.75 4.82 8.61
N LEU A 354 23.47 5.02 8.97
CA LEU A 354 22.57 5.96 8.30
C LEU A 354 22.88 7.40 8.72
N ARG A 355 23.00 7.66 10.03
CA ARG A 355 23.21 9.02 10.57
C ARG A 355 24.44 9.71 9.99
N SER A 356 25.53 8.96 9.74
CA SER A 356 26.76 9.48 9.14
C SER A 356 26.64 9.81 7.63
N ARG A 357 25.65 9.25 6.93
CA ARG A 357 25.42 9.47 5.49
C ARG A 357 24.37 10.52 5.19
N ILE A 358 23.55 10.87 6.17
CA ILE A 358 22.43 11.81 6.02
C ILE A 358 22.64 13.00 6.97
N PRO A 359 23.54 13.95 6.62
CA PRO A 359 23.83 15.11 7.45
C PRO A 359 22.70 16.14 7.40
N ASN A 360 21.92 16.17 6.31
CA ASN A 360 20.86 17.15 6.11
C ASN A 360 19.59 16.73 6.86
N ARG A 361 19.07 17.63 7.69
CA ARG A 361 17.86 17.41 8.49
C ARG A 361 16.93 18.59 8.28
N VAL A 362 15.70 18.31 7.86
CA VAL A 362 14.63 19.29 7.66
C VAL A 362 13.54 19.06 8.69
N HIS A 363 13.34 20.04 9.57
CA HIS A 363 12.28 20.00 10.55
C HIS A 363 11.03 20.70 10.03
N PHE A 364 9.89 20.05 10.18
CA PHE A 364 8.57 20.54 9.79
C PHE A 364 7.75 20.74 11.06
N GLU A 365 7.73 21.98 11.53
CA GLU A 365 6.95 22.41 12.69
C GLU A 365 5.44 22.22 12.45
N ASP A 366 4.68 22.20 13.54
CA ASP A 366 3.22 22.28 13.48
C ASP A 366 2.78 23.67 13.01
N TYR A 367 1.70 23.72 12.23
CA TYR A 367 1.14 24.99 11.78
C TYR A 367 0.49 25.74 12.94
N THR A 368 0.77 27.04 13.02
CA THR A 368 0.03 27.95 13.90
C THR A 368 -1.45 28.02 13.50
N THR A 369 -2.31 28.47 14.42
CA THR A 369 -3.74 28.68 14.15
C THR A 369 -4.01 29.51 12.90
N GLY A 370 -3.25 30.59 12.69
CA GLY A 370 -3.41 31.46 11.53
C GLY A 370 -3.07 30.73 10.22
N GLU A 371 -2.02 29.92 10.23
CA GLU A 371 -1.60 29.12 9.08
C GLU A 371 -2.60 28.00 8.77
N LEU A 372 -3.14 27.31 9.79
CA LEU A 372 -4.21 26.31 9.60
C LEU A 372 -5.46 26.94 8.97
N THR A 373 -5.94 28.07 9.50
CA THR A 373 -7.08 28.80 8.92
C THR A 373 -6.79 29.21 7.47
N GLN A 374 -5.58 29.70 7.18
CA GLN A 374 -5.15 30.07 5.83
C GLN A 374 -5.03 28.85 4.89
N ILE A 375 -4.62 27.70 5.38
CA ILE A 375 -4.56 26.44 4.61
C ILE A 375 -5.96 26.00 4.18
N ILE A 376 -6.97 26.11 5.06
CA ILE A 376 -8.36 25.79 4.69
C ILE A 376 -8.89 26.77 3.64
N LEU A 377 -8.65 28.09 3.81
CA LEU A 377 -8.98 29.10 2.80
C LEU A 377 -8.31 28.82 1.45
N ASN A 378 -7.05 28.42 1.46
CA ASN A 378 -6.31 28.07 0.24
C ASN A 378 -6.90 26.81 -0.45
N MET A 379 -7.41 25.83 0.29
CA MET A 379 -8.10 24.67 -0.31
C MET A 379 -9.39 25.08 -1.01
N ILE A 380 -10.24 25.88 -0.36
CA ILE A 380 -11.49 26.43 -0.94
C ILE A 380 -11.19 27.20 -2.23
N ASN A 381 -10.23 28.13 -2.17
CA ASN A 381 -9.87 29.00 -3.29
C ASN A 381 -9.15 28.28 -4.44
N LYS A 382 -8.44 27.18 -4.16
CA LYS A 382 -7.71 26.40 -5.18
C LYS A 382 -8.67 25.58 -6.05
N GLU A 383 -9.69 24.96 -5.47
CA GLU A 383 -10.61 24.11 -6.22
C GLU A 383 -11.68 24.92 -6.97
N GLN A 384 -12.03 26.12 -6.49
CA GLN A 384 -13.04 27.02 -7.08
C GLN A 384 -14.44 26.39 -7.27
N ILE A 385 -14.71 25.26 -6.60
CA ILE A 385 -16.01 24.57 -6.60
C ILE A 385 -17.03 25.36 -5.78
N VAL A 386 -16.60 25.91 -4.64
CA VAL A 386 -17.42 26.65 -3.68
C VAL A 386 -16.75 27.94 -3.22
N THR A 387 -17.55 28.89 -2.75
CA THR A 387 -17.13 30.08 -2.00
C THR A 387 -17.75 30.06 -0.61
N LEU A 388 -17.16 30.79 0.33
CA LEU A 388 -17.79 31.06 1.63
C LEU A 388 -18.91 32.09 1.45
N GLU A 389 -19.90 32.05 2.34
CA GLU A 389 -20.93 33.09 2.46
C GLU A 389 -20.35 34.36 3.12
N HIS A 390 -19.50 34.17 4.14
CA HIS A 390 -18.85 35.25 4.89
C HIS A 390 -17.43 34.83 5.33
N ASP A 391 -16.39 35.25 4.59
CA ASP A 391 -14.98 34.96 4.89
C ASP A 391 -14.61 35.35 6.33
N SER A 392 -15.07 36.52 6.81
CA SER A 392 -14.78 37.00 8.16
C SER A 392 -15.34 36.10 9.27
N TYR A 393 -16.55 35.57 9.07
CA TYR A 393 -17.18 34.66 10.01
C TYR A 393 -16.45 33.32 10.06
N PHE A 394 -16.10 32.77 8.89
CA PHE A 394 -15.28 31.57 8.78
C PHE A 394 -13.94 31.77 9.52
N THR A 395 -13.23 32.85 9.23
CA THR A 395 -11.92 33.14 9.85
C THR A 395 -12.03 33.25 11.37
N GLU A 396 -13.05 33.93 11.89
CA GLU A 396 -13.29 34.08 13.33
C GLU A 396 -13.59 32.73 14.00
N VAL A 397 -14.60 32.00 13.51
CA VAL A 397 -15.10 30.79 14.18
C VAL A 397 -14.09 29.65 14.09
N VAL A 398 -13.42 29.46 12.95
CA VAL A 398 -12.37 28.42 12.79
C VAL A 398 -11.14 28.73 13.64
N THR A 399 -10.69 29.98 13.66
CA THR A 399 -9.56 30.41 14.52
C THR A 399 -9.89 30.20 16.00
N ASN A 400 -11.09 30.57 16.43
CA ASN A 400 -11.54 30.34 17.81
C ASN A 400 -11.63 28.85 18.15
N PHE A 401 -12.14 28.01 17.24
CA PHE A 401 -12.20 26.57 17.43
C PHE A 401 -10.81 25.93 17.58
N ILE A 402 -9.86 26.27 16.70
CA ILE A 402 -8.48 25.75 16.76
C ILE A 402 -7.83 26.15 18.09
N ASN A 403 -7.92 27.43 18.48
CA ASN A 403 -7.35 27.94 19.73
C ASN A 403 -7.95 27.26 20.98
N GLN A 404 -9.22 26.84 20.93
CA GLN A 404 -9.89 26.18 22.06
C GLN A 404 -9.62 24.67 22.15
N ASN A 405 -9.46 23.99 21.00
CA ASN A 405 -9.43 22.53 20.93
C ASN A 405 -8.07 21.93 20.54
N ASN A 406 -7.14 22.76 20.07
CA ASN A 406 -5.78 22.40 19.62
C ASN A 406 -5.73 21.09 18.77
N PRO A 407 -6.41 21.07 17.61
CA PRO A 407 -6.54 19.87 16.78
C PRO A 407 -5.20 19.34 16.27
N SER A 408 -4.99 18.04 16.39
CA SER A 408 -3.82 17.34 15.90
C SER A 408 -3.91 17.01 14.41
N GLY A 409 -2.76 16.72 13.78
CA GLY A 409 -2.70 16.30 12.37
C GLY A 409 -2.66 17.43 11.33
N ASN A 410 -2.52 18.69 11.75
CA ASN A 410 -2.11 19.81 10.88
C ASN A 410 -2.98 19.96 9.61
N ALA A 411 -2.36 20.04 8.42
CA ALA A 411 -3.08 20.19 7.16
C ALA A 411 -3.97 18.98 6.81
N ARG A 412 -3.79 17.82 7.47
CA ARG A 412 -4.73 16.69 7.35
C ARG A 412 -6.04 17.00 8.08
N TRP A 413 -5.98 17.60 9.27
CA TRP A 413 -7.18 18.10 9.95
C TRP A 413 -7.84 19.24 9.17
N ALA A 414 -7.06 20.19 8.64
CA ALA A 414 -7.57 21.25 7.76
C ALA A 414 -8.33 20.68 6.54
N ARG A 415 -7.79 19.63 5.91
CA ARG A 415 -8.47 18.91 4.82
C ARG A 415 -9.76 18.23 5.29
N ASN A 416 -9.77 17.62 6.47
CA ASN A 416 -10.97 16.99 7.03
C ASN A 416 -12.07 18.03 7.28
N ILE A 417 -11.73 19.22 7.80
CA ILE A 417 -12.66 20.35 7.96
C ILE A 417 -13.25 20.78 6.61
N TYR A 418 -12.41 20.99 5.60
CA TYR A 418 -12.88 21.35 4.25
C TYR A 418 -13.83 20.29 3.68
N GLN A 419 -13.50 19.01 3.81
CA GLN A 419 -14.37 17.91 3.40
C GLN A 419 -15.69 17.85 4.20
N ALA A 420 -15.66 18.13 5.50
CA ALA A 420 -16.86 18.21 6.33
C ALA A 420 -17.76 19.39 5.95
N MET A 421 -17.20 20.54 5.56
CA MET A 421 -17.95 21.68 5.02
C MET A 421 -18.65 21.32 3.71
N LEU A 422 -17.94 20.67 2.78
CA LEU A 422 -18.55 20.15 1.53
C LEU A 422 -19.67 19.14 1.82
N GLN A 423 -19.50 18.24 2.80
CA GLN A 423 -20.54 17.28 3.20
C GLN A 423 -21.76 17.96 3.84
N ALA A 424 -21.56 18.99 4.67
CA ALA A 424 -22.64 19.75 5.28
C ALA A 424 -23.46 20.49 4.21
N GLN A 425 -22.79 21.18 3.28
CA GLN A 425 -23.43 21.83 2.14
C GLN A 425 -24.17 20.82 1.24
N ALA A 426 -23.56 19.67 0.92
CA ALA A 426 -24.22 18.62 0.15
C ALA A 426 -25.50 18.12 0.84
N ARG A 427 -25.47 17.87 2.15
CA ARG A 427 -26.66 17.47 2.93
C ARG A 427 -27.75 18.54 2.93
N ARG A 428 -27.38 19.83 3.00
CA ARG A 428 -28.33 20.95 2.94
C ARG A 428 -28.99 21.10 1.58
N VAL A 429 -28.24 20.89 0.50
CA VAL A 429 -28.64 21.28 -0.86
C VAL A 429 -29.23 20.12 -1.67
N ALA A 430 -28.71 18.89 -1.53
CA ALA A 430 -29.09 17.75 -2.37
C ALA A 430 -30.57 17.31 -2.25
N PHE A 431 -31.23 17.64 -1.13
CA PHE A 431 -32.64 17.29 -0.87
C PHE A 431 -33.60 18.48 -1.04
N GLN A 432 -33.14 19.62 -1.54
CA GLN A 432 -34.01 20.76 -1.84
C GLN A 432 -34.81 20.48 -3.13
N PRO A 433 -36.10 20.88 -3.22
CA PRO A 433 -36.89 20.66 -4.43
C PRO A 433 -36.31 21.34 -5.69
N HIS A 434 -35.76 22.54 -5.52
CA HIS A 434 -35.23 23.38 -6.61
C HIS A 434 -33.97 24.16 -6.16
N PRO A 435 -32.81 23.49 -5.99
CA PRO A 435 -31.58 24.17 -5.58
C PRO A 435 -31.10 25.14 -6.67
N THR A 436 -30.68 26.34 -6.29
CA THR A 436 -30.13 27.32 -7.23
C THR A 436 -28.64 27.11 -7.45
N LYS A 437 -28.09 27.75 -8.50
CA LYS A 437 -26.63 27.82 -8.71
C LYS A 437 -25.90 28.40 -7.49
N LYS A 438 -26.50 29.37 -6.77
CA LYS A 438 -25.89 29.93 -5.56
C LYS A 438 -25.80 28.88 -4.45
N ASP A 439 -26.86 28.11 -4.22
CA ASP A 439 -26.88 27.07 -3.17
C ASP A 439 -25.80 26.01 -3.42
N LEU A 440 -25.62 25.62 -4.68
CA LEU A 440 -24.59 24.67 -5.12
C LEU A 440 -23.15 25.20 -5.00
N GLN A 441 -22.95 26.52 -4.98
CA GLN A 441 -21.64 27.17 -4.94
C GLN A 441 -21.31 27.86 -3.61
N THR A 442 -22.19 27.89 -2.62
CA THR A 442 -21.96 28.61 -1.36
C THR A 442 -21.98 27.69 -0.14
N ILE A 443 -20.86 27.66 0.59
CA ILE A 443 -20.78 27.18 1.97
C ILE A 443 -21.34 28.28 2.88
N THR A 444 -22.40 28.00 3.64
CA THR A 444 -22.98 28.97 4.58
C THR A 444 -22.35 28.84 5.96
N ASN A 445 -22.57 29.86 6.80
CA ASN A 445 -22.14 29.85 8.20
C ASN A 445 -22.58 28.56 8.94
N SER A 446 -23.80 28.08 8.68
CA SER A 446 -24.33 26.85 9.29
C SER A 446 -23.62 25.57 8.82
N ASP A 447 -23.03 25.56 7.61
CA ASP A 447 -22.23 24.42 7.15
C ASP A 447 -20.87 24.39 7.88
N VAL A 448 -20.28 25.57 8.14
CA VAL A 448 -19.02 25.73 8.89
C VAL A 448 -19.19 25.24 10.32
N ASP A 449 -20.27 25.67 11.00
CA ASP A 449 -20.61 25.21 12.36
C ASP A 449 -20.78 23.68 12.39
N ALA A 450 -21.54 23.11 11.45
CA ALA A 450 -21.76 21.68 11.36
C ALA A 450 -20.46 20.89 11.08
N ALA A 451 -19.56 21.42 10.26
CA ALA A 451 -18.26 20.83 9.99
C ALA A 451 -17.36 20.80 11.23
N LEU A 452 -17.31 21.91 11.99
CA LEU A 452 -16.54 22.00 13.23
C LEU A 452 -17.08 21.07 14.32
N MET A 453 -18.41 20.94 14.44
CA MET A 453 -19.03 20.01 15.40
C MET A 453 -18.81 18.53 15.06
N THR A 454 -18.56 18.19 13.79
CA THR A 454 -18.47 16.79 13.32
C THR A 454 -17.05 16.31 13.04
N THR A 455 -16.08 17.21 12.94
CA THR A 455 -14.67 16.85 12.64
C THR A 455 -13.91 16.58 13.95
N PRO A 456 -13.36 15.37 14.16
CA PRO A 456 -12.54 15.07 15.33
C PRO A 456 -11.30 15.97 15.40
N THR A 457 -10.89 16.28 16.63
CA THR A 457 -9.66 17.05 16.91
C THR A 457 -8.46 16.17 17.24
N ASN A 458 -8.70 14.87 17.51
CA ASN A 458 -7.69 13.83 17.76
C ASN A 458 -8.11 12.52 17.09
#